data_AF-A0A7W1M2Z9-F1
#
_entry.id   AF-A0A7W1M2Z9-F1
#
_cell.length_a   1.000
_cell.length_b   1.000
_cell.length_c   1.000
_cell.angle_alpha   90.00
_cell.angle_beta   90.00
_cell.angle_gamma   90.00
#
_symmetry.space_group_name_H-M   'P 1'
#
loop_
_entity.id
_entity.type
_entity.pdbx_description
1 polymer ?
#
loop_
_entity_poly.entity_id
_entity_poly.type
_entity_poly.pdbx_seq_one_letter_code
_entity_poly.pdbx_strand_id
1 'polypeptide(L)' 'MRTNIDIDDGVLHEAQELIGARTKREAVDVALRELVARHRRIGVLDLRGRVHWEGDLEESRRGRQ' A
#
# COMPACT_ATOMS: atom_id res chain seq x y z
N MET A 1 -9.42 -20.70 0.65
CA MET A 1 -9.43 -21.24 2.02
C MET A 1 -10.53 -20.53 2.80
N ARG A 2 -11.32 -21.26 3.60
CA ARG A 2 -12.35 -20.65 4.46
C ARG A 2 -11.82 -20.66 5.88
N THR A 3 -11.72 -19.49 6.50
CA THR A 3 -11.19 -19.31 7.85
C THR A 3 -12.22 -18.50 8.63
N ASN A 4 -12.50 -18.92 9.86
CA ASN A 4 -13.33 -18.15 10.77
C ASN A 4 -12.39 -17.35 11.67
N ILE A 5 -12.52 -16.04 11.62
CA ILE A 5 -11.75 -15.08 12.42
C ILE A 5 -12.71 -14.04 12.96
N ASP A 6 -12.45 -13.59 14.18
CA ASP A 6 -13.17 -12.48 14.78
C ASP A 6 -12.56 -11.16 14.28
N ILE A 7 -13.40 -10.25 13.80
CA ILE A 7 -12.99 -8.96 13.23
C ILE A 7 -13.96 -7.92 13.78
N ASP A 8 -13.42 -6.78 14.21
CA ASP A 8 -14.22 -5.62 14.60
C ASP A 8 -15.10 -5.16 13.43
N ASP A 9 -16.42 -5.22 13.61
CA ASP A 9 -17.39 -4.89 12.57
C ASP A 9 -17.37 -3.40 12.19
N GLY A 10 -16.99 -2.51 13.12
CA GLY A 10 -16.87 -1.08 12.84
C GLY A 10 -15.73 -0.79 11.88
N VAL A 11 -14.55 -1.35 12.16
CA VAL A 11 -13.38 -1.25 11.29
C VAL A 11 -13.66 -1.88 9.91
N LEU A 12 -14.35 -3.02 9.89
CA LEU A 12 -14.69 -3.69 8.64
C LEU A 12 -15.67 -2.87 7.80
N HIS A 13 -16.65 -2.21 8.44
CA HIS A 13 -17.59 -1.34 7.75
C HIS A 13 -16.91 -0.11 7.17
N GLU A 14 -16.08 0.58 7.96
CA GLU A 14 -15.29 1.72 7.50
C GLU A 14 -14.39 1.33 6.32
N ALA A 15 -13.70 0.18 6.41
CA ALA A 15 -12.89 -0.33 5.32
C ALA A 15 -13.72 -0.60 4.06
N GLN A 16 -14.92 -1.17 4.20
CA GLN A 16 -15.83 -1.41 3.07
C GLN A 16 -16.26 -0.10 2.40
N GLU A 17 -16.58 0.94 3.16
CA GLU A 17 -16.97 2.25 2.63
C GLU A 17 -15.80 2.93 1.91
N LEU A 18 -14.61 2.95 2.52
CA LEU A 18 -13.42 3.60 1.96
C LEU A 18 -12.99 3.01 0.62
N ILE A 19 -13.13 1.70 0.44
CA ILE A 19 -12.68 1.00 -0.78
C ILE A 19 -13.85 0.63 -1.72
N GLY A 20 -15.09 0.90 -1.33
CA GLY A 20 -16.29 0.54 -2.09
C GLY A 20 -16.54 -0.97 -2.19
N ALA A 21 -16.12 -1.76 -1.19
CA ALA A 21 -16.28 -3.21 -1.21
C ALA A 21 -17.70 -3.65 -0.85
N ARG A 22 -18.29 -4.49 -1.71
CA ARG A 22 -19.67 -4.99 -1.56
C ARG A 22 -19.79 -6.11 -0.54
N THR A 23 -18.68 -6.76 -0.20
CA THR A 23 -18.67 -7.90 0.74
C THR A 23 -17.52 -7.80 1.74
N LYS A 24 -17.75 -8.33 2.95
CA LYS A 24 -16.72 -8.49 3.99
C LYS A 24 -15.45 -9.18 3.45
N ARG A 25 -15.62 -10.23 2.63
CA ARG A 25 -14.51 -10.98 2.01
C ARG A 25 -13.69 -10.12 1.06
N GLU A 26 -14.34 -9.31 0.23
CA GLU A 26 -13.68 -8.42 -0.71
C GLU A 26 -12.85 -7.37 0.02
N ALA A 27 -13.40 -6.78 1.08
CA ALA A 27 -12.66 -5.82 1.89
C ALA A 27 -11.40 -6.41 2.51
N VAL A 28 -11.51 -7.61 3.08
CA VAL A 28 -10.37 -8.31 3.67
C VAL A 28 -9.31 -8.67 2.60
N ASP A 29 -9.73 -9.13 1.42
CA ASP A 29 -8.80 -9.47 0.33
C ASP A 29 -8.04 -8.24 -0.17
N VAL A 30 -8.73 -7.11 -0.38
CA VAL A 30 -8.10 -5.85 -0.78
C VAL A 30 -7.13 -5.36 0.29
N ALA A 31 -7.55 -5.34 1.55
CA ALA A 31 -6.71 -4.89 2.66
C ALA A 31 -5.41 -5.69 2.78
N LEU A 32 -5.49 -7.02 2.65
CA LEU A 32 -4.31 -7.89 2.71
C LEU A 32 -3.37 -7.67 1.52
N ARG A 33 -3.91 -7.49 0.31
CA ARG A 33 -3.09 -7.19 -0.88
C ARG A 33 -2.37 -5.85 -0.73
N GLU A 34 -3.05 -4.82 -0.26
CA GLU A 34 -2.45 -3.51 -0.02
C GLU A 34 -1.38 -3.57 1.08
N LEU A 35 -1.61 -4.32 2.15
CA LEU A 35 -0.62 -4.53 3.21
C LEU A 35 0.67 -5.14 2.65
N VAL A 36 0.56 -6.19 1.83
CA VAL A 36 1.71 -6.84 1.18
C VAL A 36 2.38 -5.89 0.20
N ALA A 37 1.61 -5.20 -0.64
CA ALA A 37 2.15 -4.24 -1.60
C ALA A 37 2.91 -3.10 -0.91
N ARG A 38 2.38 -2.56 0.18
CA ARG A 38 3.03 -1.54 1.02
C ARG A 38 4.37 -2.02 1.55
N HIS A 39 4.45 -3.24 2.08
CA HIS A 39 5.71 -3.78 2.58
C HIS A 39 6.72 -4.06 1.47
N ARG A 40 6.26 -4.52 0.29
CA ARG A 40 7.14 -4.67 -0.87
C ARG A 40 7.74 -3.35 -1.33
N ARG A 41 6.96 -2.25 -1.30
CA ARG A 41 7.46 -0.90 -1.61
C ARG A 41 8.56 -0.46 -0.65
N ILE A 42 8.49 -0.83 0.63
CA ILE A 42 9.55 -0.56 1.61
C ILE A 42 10.85 -1.26 1.22
N GLY A 43 10.79 -2.45 0.61
CA GLY A 43 11.98 -3.14 0.10
C GLY A 43 12.78 -2.35 -0.95
N VAL A 44 12.18 -1.31 -1.58
CA VAL A 44 12.94 -0.40 -2.45
C VAL A 44 14.02 0.36 -1.67
N LEU A 45 13.83 0.56 -0.36
CA LEU A 45 14.82 1.20 0.51
C LEU A 45 16.10 0.35 0.63
N ASP A 46 16.03 -0.96 0.41
CA ASP A 46 17.20 -1.84 0.42
C ASP A 46 18.16 -1.54 -0.74
N LEU A 47 17.68 -0.87 -1.80
CA LEU A 47 18.51 -0.41 -2.92
C LEU A 47 19.35 0.82 -2.57
N ARG A 48 19.12 1.47 -1.41
CA ARG A 48 19.87 2.66 -1.00
C ARG A 48 21.37 2.39 -0.97
N GLY A 49 22.13 3.17 -1.74
CA GLY A 49 23.59 3.04 -1.85
C GLY A 49 24.06 1.82 -2.66
N ARG A 50 23.14 1.01 -3.21
CA ARG A 50 23.46 -0.15 -4.07
C ARG A 50 23.25 0.13 -5.56
N VAL A 51 22.48 1.16 -5.89
CA VAL A 51 22.18 1.55 -7.26
C VAL A 51 22.84 2.88 -7.59
N HIS A 52 23.38 2.99 -8.81
CA HIS A 52 23.83 4.26 -9.36
C HIS A 52 22.62 5.05 -9.87
N TRP A 53 22.52 6.31 -9.48
CA TRP A 53 21.48 7.21 -9.97
C TRP A 53 22.05 8.06 -11.09
N GLU A 54 21.39 8.03 -12.26
CA GLU A 54 21.75 8.85 -13.42
C GLU A 54 20.73 10.00 -13.56
N GLY A 55 21.20 11.24 -13.42
CA GLY A 55 20.38 12.44 -13.58
C GLY A 55 21.07 13.70 -13.05
N ASP A 56 20.45 14.87 -13.28
CA ASP A 56 20.83 16.15 -12.69
C ASP A 56 19.76 16.61 -11.69
N LEU A 57 20.19 16.75 -10.43
CA LEU A 57 19.32 17.09 -9.31
C LEU A 57 18.86 18.55 -9.36
N GLU A 58 19.73 19.43 -9.82
CA GLU A 58 19.46 20.86 -9.96
C GLU A 58 18.46 21.08 -11.09
N GLU A 59 18.59 20.34 -12.20
CA GLU A 59 17.59 20.32 -13.28
C GLU A 59 16.20 19.94 -12.81
N SER A 60 16.08 18.85 -12.03
CA SER A 60 14.79 18.37 -11.51
C SER A 60 14.08 19.39 -10.60
N ARG A 61 14.81 20.35 -10.04
CA ARG A 61 14.29 21.32 -9.06
C ARG A 61 13.90 22.67 -9.67
N ARG A 62 14.26 22.95 -10.93
CA ARG A 62 14.05 24.27 -11.56
C ARG A 62 12.60 24.76 -11.59
N GLY A 63 11.62 23.85 -11.59
CA GLY A 63 10.18 24.17 -11.66
C GLY A 63 9.46 24.29 -10.31
N ARG A 64 10.17 24.33 -9.17
CA ARG A 64 9.56 24.36 -7.82
C ARG A 64 9.51 25.76 -7.17
N GLN A 65 9.69 26.83 -7.96
CA GLN A 65 9.53 28.21 -7.50
C GLN A 65 8.08 28.68 -7.64
#